data_AF-A0AAV1WPX0-F1
#
_entry.id   AF-A0AAV1WPX0-F1
#
_cell.length_a   1.000
_cell.length_b   1.000
_cell.length_c   1.000
_cell.angle_alpha   90.00
_cell.angle_beta   90.00
_cell.angle_gamma   90.00
#
_symmetry.space_group_name_H-M   'P 1'
#
loop_
_entity.id
_entity.type
_entity.pdbx_description
1 polymer ?
#
loop_
_entity_poly.entity_id
_entity_poly.type
_entity_poly.pdbx_seq_one_letter_code
_entity_poly.pdbx_strand_id
1 'polypeptide(L)'
;MACILQGAYVSSHRQFNDKDGSTPRPCSSVVVRAVMTNLETMKTTLCVPPPRPLKQRTELMSEGNFGRFGGKFVPETLVTCLSQLEAEFKKALHHEVFQEELATALREFVGRETPLYNAQRLSEYYKSKNNGEGPEIYLKREDLNHCGSHKMNNALAQAMIAKRIGKRGVITATGAGQHGLATSAACAKLDLECTVFMSAKDMDRQYSNVKFIKLLGAQVEAVNGSFKDAASDAFRCWVENLENKYFLTGSAVGPHPIPTMVREFQSVIGKETKKQALKKWGGKPDVLIACVGTGSNALGLFHEFIKHEDVRLIGVEAAGLGLKSGKHSSTLTNGEVGVYHGAMSYLLQDEYGQIIQPHSIAAG
;
A
#
# COMPACT_ATOMS: atom_id res chain seq x y z
N MET A 1 -10.61 -7.19 18.50
CA MET A 1 -9.23 -6.68 18.34
C MET A 1 -8.75 -7.03 16.92
N ALA A 2 -8.93 -6.13 15.96
CA ALA A 2 -8.39 -6.32 14.62
C ALA A 2 -6.90 -5.93 14.64
N CYS A 3 -6.01 -6.89 14.46
CA CYS A 3 -4.59 -6.63 14.33
C CYS A 3 -4.35 -6.10 12.90
N ILE A 4 -4.32 -4.78 12.76
CA ILE A 4 -3.93 -4.11 11.52
C ILE A 4 -2.40 -4.13 11.49
N LEU A 5 -1.82 -5.23 10.99
CA LEU A 5 -0.38 -5.29 10.69
C LEU A 5 -0.11 -4.35 9.50
N GLN A 6 0.27 -3.11 9.82
CA GLN A 6 0.87 -2.13 8.89
C GLN A 6 2.40 -2.15 9.02
N GLY A 7 2.97 -3.35 9.08
CA GLY A 7 4.42 -3.55 9.13
C GLY A 7 4.90 -4.13 7.82
N ALA A 8 5.96 -3.54 7.26
CA ALA A 8 6.78 -4.24 6.29
C ALA A 8 7.77 -5.13 7.04
N TYR A 9 7.88 -6.40 6.62
CA TYR A 9 8.89 -7.31 7.15
C TYR A 9 10.13 -7.26 6.26
N VAL A 10 11.27 -7.14 6.91
CA VAL A 10 12.58 -7.07 6.25
C VAL A 10 13.43 -8.17 6.86
N SER A 11 14.06 -9.01 6.04
CA SER A 11 14.94 -10.07 6.54
C SER A 11 16.32 -10.06 5.91
N SER A 12 17.35 -10.38 6.72
CA SER A 12 18.68 -10.72 6.22
C SER A 12 19.24 -12.00 6.85
N HIS A 13 20.07 -12.71 6.09
CA HIS A 13 20.68 -14.01 6.41
C HIS A 13 22.19 -13.95 6.68
N ARG A 14 22.86 -12.79 6.59
CA ARG A 14 24.32 -12.74 6.74
C ARG A 14 24.76 -12.84 8.21
N GLN A 15 25.22 -14.04 8.56
CA GLN A 15 25.88 -14.37 9.83
C GLN A 15 27.19 -13.60 10.01
N PHE A 16 27.44 -13.24 11.27
CA PHE A 16 28.76 -12.92 11.80
C PHE A 16 29.72 -14.08 11.56
N ASN A 17 30.89 -13.77 11.00
CA ASN A 17 32.06 -14.64 11.13
C ASN A 17 32.50 -14.57 12.60
N ASP A 18 32.26 -15.64 13.35
CA ASP A 18 33.10 -15.96 14.49
C ASP A 18 33.65 -17.38 14.35
N LYS A 19 34.94 -17.45 14.65
CA LYS A 19 35.82 -18.59 14.59
C LYS A 19 35.31 -19.70 15.51
N ASP A 20 35.13 -20.90 14.99
CA ASP A 20 35.88 -22.06 15.45
C ASP A 20 35.57 -23.30 14.61
N GLY A 21 36.60 -24.10 14.37
CA GLY A 21 36.52 -25.31 13.59
C GLY A 21 35.82 -26.43 14.35
N SER A 22 34.83 -27.05 13.72
CA SER A 22 34.65 -28.50 13.77
C SER A 22 33.68 -28.96 12.68
N THR A 23 34.08 -30.01 11.97
CA THR A 23 33.28 -30.73 10.98
C THR A 23 32.16 -31.54 11.64
N PRO A 24 30.92 -31.58 11.11
CA PRO A 24 29.94 -32.57 11.57
C PRO A 24 29.98 -33.84 10.70
N ARG A 25 29.97 -35.01 11.37
CA ARG A 25 29.66 -36.33 10.78
C ARG A 25 28.13 -36.52 10.65
N PRO A 26 27.64 -37.42 9.77
CA PRO A 26 26.22 -37.55 9.45
C PRO A 26 25.47 -38.59 10.31
N CYS A 27 24.14 -38.55 10.19
CA CYS A 27 23.11 -39.46 10.74
C CYS A 27 22.80 -39.30 12.23
N SER A 28 21.55 -39.39 12.69
CA SER A 28 20.34 -40.04 12.14
C SER A 28 19.08 -39.40 12.72
N SER A 29 18.04 -39.34 11.90
CA SER A 29 16.67 -38.89 12.20
C SER A 29 16.06 -39.57 13.41
N VAL A 30 15.43 -38.79 14.30
CA VAL A 30 14.40 -39.28 15.23
C VAL A 30 13.07 -38.64 14.84
N VAL A 31 12.16 -39.49 14.40
CA VAL A 31 10.77 -39.20 14.11
C VAL A 31 10.02 -39.05 15.42
N VAL A 32 9.33 -37.93 15.63
CA VAL A 32 8.27 -37.83 16.64
C VAL A 32 6.93 -37.69 15.91
N ARG A 33 6.12 -38.76 16.01
CA ARG A 33 4.73 -38.82 15.56
C ARG A 33 3.87 -37.89 16.42
N ALA A 34 3.24 -36.90 15.79
CA ALA A 34 2.03 -36.28 16.30
C ALA A 34 0.82 -36.97 15.68
N VAL A 35 -0.16 -37.29 16.53
CA VAL A 35 -1.39 -38.01 16.21
C VAL A 35 -2.15 -37.34 15.06
N MET A 36 -2.45 -38.13 14.05
CA MET A 36 -3.25 -37.78 12.89
C MET A 36 -4.67 -37.36 13.31
N THR A 37 -5.04 -36.14 12.93
CA THR A 37 -6.34 -35.89 12.32
C THR A 37 -6.06 -35.39 10.91
N ASN A 38 -6.69 -36.03 9.92
CA ASN A 38 -6.35 -35.96 8.50
C ASN A 38 -6.14 -34.53 8.00
N LEU A 39 -4.87 -34.13 7.89
CA LEU A 39 -4.41 -33.08 7.00
C LEU A 39 -3.62 -33.77 5.90
N GLU A 40 -4.32 -34.09 4.82
CA GLU A 40 -3.66 -34.28 3.53
C GLU A 40 -2.71 -33.10 3.32
N THR A 41 -1.46 -33.47 3.10
CA THR A 41 -0.35 -32.56 2.84
C THR A 41 -0.55 -31.93 1.48
N MET A 42 -1.41 -30.91 1.39
CA MET A 42 -1.35 -29.97 0.27
C MET A 42 -0.13 -29.08 0.48
N LYS A 43 1.02 -29.51 -0.06
CA LYS A 43 2.07 -28.59 -0.51
C LYS A 43 1.49 -27.71 -1.63
N THR A 44 0.67 -26.73 -1.29
CA THR A 44 0.30 -25.65 -2.20
C THR A 44 1.25 -24.48 -1.96
N THR A 45 2.52 -24.67 -2.31
CA THR A 45 3.27 -23.56 -2.91
C THR A 45 2.78 -23.49 -4.35
N LEU A 46 1.65 -22.79 -4.57
CA LEU A 46 1.24 -22.41 -5.92
C LEU A 46 2.27 -21.40 -6.41
N CYS A 47 3.34 -21.92 -6.99
CA CYS A 47 4.24 -21.14 -7.82
C CYS A 47 3.38 -20.63 -8.97
N VAL A 48 3.10 -19.33 -8.98
CA VAL A 48 2.43 -18.69 -10.11
C VAL A 48 3.28 -18.99 -11.34
N PRO A 49 2.76 -19.67 -12.38
CA PRO A 49 3.55 -19.94 -13.57
C PRO A 49 4.03 -18.59 -14.16
N PRO A 50 5.25 -18.52 -14.72
CA PRO A 50 5.71 -17.31 -15.38
C PRO A 50 4.69 -16.92 -16.46
N PRO A 51 4.40 -15.62 -16.63
CA PRO A 51 3.44 -15.16 -17.61
C PRO A 51 3.81 -15.75 -18.98
N ARG A 52 2.83 -16.34 -19.69
CA ARG A 52 3.06 -16.87 -21.04
C ARG A 52 3.63 -15.74 -21.92
N PRO A 53 4.69 -15.99 -22.72
CA PRO A 53 5.22 -14.97 -23.61
C PRO A 53 4.14 -14.62 -24.64
N LEU A 54 3.68 -13.37 -24.59
CA LEU A 54 2.68 -12.86 -25.52
C LEU A 54 3.35 -12.52 -26.85
N LYS A 55 2.71 -12.92 -27.96
CA LYS A 55 3.00 -12.39 -29.29
C LYS A 55 2.97 -10.87 -29.21
N GLN A 56 4.07 -10.21 -29.51
CA GLN A 56 4.21 -8.76 -29.54
C GLN A 56 3.19 -8.18 -30.53
N ARG A 57 2.03 -7.74 -30.02
CA ARG A 57 1.39 -6.56 -30.59
C ARG A 57 2.18 -5.39 -30.03
N THR A 58 2.78 -4.61 -30.90
CA THR A 58 3.46 -3.36 -30.58
C THR A 58 2.41 -2.39 -30.04
N GLU A 59 2.02 -2.57 -28.77
CA GLU A 59 1.15 -1.64 -28.06
C GLU A 59 1.92 -0.33 -27.93
N LEU A 60 1.39 0.72 -28.55
CA LEU A 60 1.85 2.10 -28.36
C LEU A 60 1.94 2.36 -26.86
N MET A 61 3.18 2.43 -26.34
CA MET A 61 3.43 2.80 -24.95
C MET A 61 3.01 4.27 -24.76
N SER A 62 1.75 4.50 -24.42
CA SER A 62 1.27 5.81 -24.01
C SER A 62 1.80 6.15 -22.61
N GLU A 63 2.07 7.44 -22.35
CA GLU A 63 2.39 7.91 -21.00
C GLU A 63 1.34 7.39 -19.99
N GLY A 64 1.81 6.77 -18.90
CA GLY A 64 0.95 6.27 -17.82
C GLY A 64 0.64 4.77 -17.81
N ASN A 65 1.25 3.99 -18.71
CA ASN A 65 1.17 2.52 -18.69
C ASN A 65 2.40 1.86 -18.04
N PHE A 66 2.19 0.77 -17.31
CA PHE A 66 3.20 -0.14 -16.79
C PHE A 66 3.03 -1.50 -17.49
N GLY A 67 3.72 -1.66 -18.62
CA GLY A 67 3.39 -2.73 -19.57
C GLY A 67 1.96 -2.54 -20.10
N ARG A 68 1.12 -3.56 -19.96
CA ARG A 68 -0.32 -3.50 -20.33
C ARG A 68 -1.22 -2.85 -19.26
N PHE A 69 -0.72 -2.58 -18.06
CA PHE A 69 -1.51 -2.09 -16.94
C PHE A 69 -1.44 -0.56 -16.80
N GLY A 70 -2.41 0.06 -16.12
CA GLY A 70 -2.47 1.51 -15.95
C GLY A 70 -3.39 2.19 -16.96
N GLY A 71 -2.96 3.33 -17.51
CA GLY A 71 -3.71 4.12 -18.49
C GLY A 71 -4.66 5.15 -17.88
N LYS A 72 -5.47 5.78 -18.73
CA LYS A 72 -6.48 6.81 -18.39
C LYS A 72 -7.85 6.44 -18.95
N PHE A 73 -8.54 5.49 -18.31
CA PHE A 73 -9.87 5.02 -18.73
C PHE A 73 -10.99 5.83 -18.05
N VAL A 74 -11.02 7.13 -18.30
CA VAL A 74 -11.96 8.06 -17.64
C VAL A 74 -12.87 8.78 -18.65
N PRO A 75 -14.00 9.34 -18.22
CA PRO A 75 -14.79 10.25 -19.04
C PRO A 75 -13.96 11.46 -19.49
N GLU A 76 -14.26 11.98 -20.68
CA GLU A 76 -13.57 13.13 -21.30
C GLU A 76 -13.51 14.35 -20.36
N THR A 77 -14.55 14.54 -19.55
CA THR A 77 -14.65 15.64 -18.58
C THR A 77 -13.52 15.66 -17.54
N LEU A 78 -12.83 14.54 -17.31
CA LEU A 78 -11.72 14.44 -16.36
C LEU A 78 -10.34 14.52 -17.01
N VAL A 79 -10.26 14.46 -18.34
CA VAL A 79 -8.98 14.44 -19.07
C VAL A 79 -8.19 15.71 -18.77
N THR A 80 -8.84 16.88 -18.83
CA THR A 80 -8.19 18.17 -18.53
C THR A 80 -7.70 18.23 -17.09
N CYS A 81 -8.51 17.83 -16.11
CA CYS A 81 -8.14 17.85 -14.70
C CYS A 81 -6.94 16.92 -14.41
N LEU A 82 -6.95 15.71 -14.97
CA LEU A 82 -5.83 14.78 -14.80
C LEU A 82 -4.56 15.26 -15.49
N SER A 83 -4.68 15.95 -16.63
CA SER A 83 -3.54 16.51 -17.36
C SER A 83 -2.92 17.69 -16.61
N GLN A 84 -3.74 18.55 -16.00
CA GLN A 84 -3.27 19.61 -15.10
C GLN A 84 -2.58 19.04 -13.86
N LEU A 85 -3.16 18.00 -13.25
CA LEU A 85 -2.56 17.31 -12.12
C LEU A 85 -1.20 16.70 -12.49
N GLU A 86 -1.11 16.04 -13.65
CA GLU A 86 0.13 15.45 -14.15
C GLU A 86 1.21 16.50 -14.38
N ALA A 87 0.85 17.60 -15.04
CA ALA A 87 1.78 18.70 -15.30
C ALA A 87 2.29 19.31 -13.99
N GLU A 88 1.42 19.53 -13.01
CA GLU A 88 1.83 20.06 -11.71
C GLU A 88 2.69 19.07 -10.92
N PHE A 89 2.31 17.80 -10.91
CA PHE A 89 3.08 16.75 -10.26
C PHE A 89 4.51 16.67 -10.83
N LYS A 90 4.65 16.65 -12.17
CA LYS A 90 5.96 16.66 -12.85
C LYS A 90 6.79 17.89 -12.46
N LYS A 91 6.18 19.07 -12.35
CA LYS A 91 6.86 20.30 -11.88
C LYS A 91 7.30 20.18 -10.43
N ALA A 92 6.40 19.73 -9.55
CA ALA A 92 6.65 19.64 -8.11
C ALA A 92 7.80 18.68 -7.77
N LEU A 93 7.97 17.60 -8.53
CA LEU A 93 9.08 16.66 -8.36
C LEU A 93 10.47 17.30 -8.52
N HIS A 94 10.58 18.34 -9.36
CA HIS A 94 11.85 19.01 -9.66
C HIS A 94 11.96 20.41 -9.03
N HIS A 95 10.94 20.85 -8.30
CA HIS A 95 10.91 22.17 -7.69
C HIS A 95 11.55 22.14 -6.30
N GLU A 96 12.75 22.70 -6.16
CA GLU A 96 13.56 22.64 -4.93
C GLU A 96 12.79 23.10 -3.68
N VAL A 97 12.08 24.24 -3.77
CA VAL A 97 11.29 24.76 -2.62
C VAL A 97 10.20 23.78 -2.21
N PHE A 98 9.54 23.09 -3.16
CA PHE A 98 8.48 22.14 -2.83
C PHE A 98 9.07 20.90 -2.17
N GLN A 99 10.22 20.42 -2.66
CA GLN A 99 10.92 19.29 -2.06
C GLN A 99 11.37 19.61 -0.63
N GLU A 100 11.87 20.82 -0.37
CA GLU A 100 12.27 21.25 0.97
C GLU A 100 11.08 21.40 1.92
N GLU A 101 9.98 22.00 1.45
CA GLU A 101 8.73 22.09 2.21
C GLU A 101 8.17 20.70 2.54
N LEU A 102 8.18 19.78 1.57
CA LEU A 102 7.70 18.41 1.77
C LEU A 102 8.62 17.66 2.73
N ALA A 103 9.93 17.76 2.58
CA ALA A 103 10.90 17.13 3.47
C ALA A 103 10.76 17.64 4.90
N THR A 104 10.59 18.95 5.08
CA THR A 104 10.34 19.58 6.38
C THR A 104 9.02 19.11 6.98
N ALA A 105 7.95 19.07 6.20
CA ALA A 105 6.66 18.62 6.69
C ALA A 105 6.65 17.11 7.03
N LEU A 106 7.34 16.27 6.25
CA LEU A 106 7.53 14.86 6.59
C LEU A 106 8.33 14.68 7.88
N ARG A 107 9.38 15.47 8.09
CA ARG A 107 10.22 15.40 9.30
C ARG A 107 9.47 15.89 10.54
N GLU A 108 8.91 17.09 10.48
CA GLU A 108 8.43 17.83 11.66
C GLU A 108 6.95 17.60 11.97
N PHE A 109 6.13 17.34 10.94
CA PHE A 109 4.70 17.08 11.13
C PHE A 109 4.37 15.58 11.11
N VAL A 110 4.98 14.81 10.20
CA VAL A 110 4.73 13.36 10.13
C VAL A 110 5.60 12.58 11.12
N GLY A 111 6.78 13.08 11.47
CA GLY A 111 7.70 12.44 12.41
C GLY A 111 8.72 11.50 11.75
N ARG A 112 9.06 11.72 10.47
CA ARG A 112 10.04 10.92 9.74
C ARG A 112 11.49 11.29 10.12
N GLU A 113 12.46 10.38 10.00
CA GLU A 113 12.39 9.00 9.51
C GLU A 113 11.76 8.02 10.52
N THR A 114 11.00 7.03 10.03
CA THR A 114 10.50 5.97 10.93
C THR A 114 11.58 4.93 11.22
N PRO A 115 11.64 4.35 12.44
CA PRO A 115 12.63 3.32 12.76
C PRO A 115 12.53 2.04 11.91
N LEU A 116 13.69 1.42 11.64
CA LEU A 116 13.79 0.02 11.24
C LEU A 116 14.14 -0.83 12.47
N TYR A 117 13.11 -1.40 13.09
CA TYR A 117 13.19 -2.06 14.40
C TYR A 117 13.55 -3.54 14.26
N ASN A 118 14.56 -4.03 14.98
CA ASN A 118 14.86 -5.48 15.04
C ASN A 118 13.84 -6.16 15.96
N ALA A 119 13.02 -7.06 15.41
CA ALA A 119 12.03 -7.83 16.15
C ALA A 119 12.64 -9.12 16.69
N GLN A 120 13.63 -8.99 17.59
CA GLN A 120 14.47 -10.10 18.07
C GLN A 120 13.66 -11.34 18.49
N ARG A 121 12.63 -11.17 19.32
CA ARG A 121 11.78 -12.28 19.78
C ARG A 121 11.07 -13.01 18.65
N LEU A 122 10.75 -12.31 17.57
CA LEU A 122 10.13 -12.91 16.39
C LEU A 122 11.17 -13.68 15.56
N SER A 123 12.37 -13.12 15.39
CA SER A 123 13.52 -13.83 14.80
C SER A 123 13.80 -15.14 15.55
N GLU A 124 13.94 -15.06 16.88
CA GLU A 124 14.20 -16.19 17.77
C GLU A 124 13.09 -17.24 17.72
N TYR A 125 11.82 -16.80 17.67
CA TYR A 125 10.69 -17.71 17.52
C TYR A 125 10.84 -18.57 16.25
N TYR A 126 11.12 -17.98 15.09
CA TYR A 126 11.26 -18.76 13.85
C TYR A 126 12.52 -19.62 13.82
N LYS A 127 13.64 -19.13 14.36
CA LYS A 127 14.87 -19.93 14.51
C LYS A 127 14.65 -21.14 15.42
N SER A 128 13.91 -20.98 16.52
CA SER A 128 13.58 -22.08 17.43
C SER A 128 12.75 -23.20 16.79
N LYS A 129 12.01 -22.89 15.72
CA LYS A 129 11.21 -23.85 14.95
C LYS A 129 11.99 -24.55 13.85
N ASN A 130 13.21 -24.12 13.57
CA ASN A 130 13.98 -24.57 12.41
C ASN A 130 15.46 -24.78 12.77
N ASN A 131 15.73 -25.60 13.78
CA ASN A 131 17.08 -26.03 14.20
C ASN A 131 18.09 -24.88 14.43
N GLY A 132 17.62 -23.71 14.88
CA GLY A 132 18.47 -22.53 15.10
C GLY A 132 18.71 -21.69 13.85
N GLU A 133 18.29 -22.16 12.68
CA GLU A 133 18.37 -21.43 11.41
C GLU A 133 17.09 -20.65 11.15
N GLY A 134 17.23 -19.42 10.69
CA GLY A 134 16.06 -18.61 10.38
C GLY A 134 16.41 -17.14 10.11
N PRO A 135 15.40 -16.37 9.66
CA PRO A 135 15.59 -14.97 9.31
C PRO A 135 15.90 -14.12 10.54
N GLU A 136 16.75 -13.10 10.37
CA GLU A 136 16.60 -11.89 11.16
C GLU A 136 15.38 -11.13 10.66
N ILE A 137 14.51 -10.66 11.56
CA ILE A 137 13.27 -9.96 11.20
C ILE A 137 13.33 -8.54 11.70
N TYR A 138 13.19 -7.60 10.78
CA TYR A 138 13.05 -6.17 11.05
C TYR A 138 11.69 -5.66 10.60
N LEU A 139 11.16 -4.71 11.35
CA LEU A 139 9.89 -4.03 11.08
C LEU A 139 10.17 -2.58 10.71
N LYS A 140 9.75 -2.15 9.51
CA LYS A 140 9.73 -0.73 9.15
C LYS A 140 8.50 -0.08 9.79
N ARG A 141 8.74 0.81 10.76
CA ARG A 141 7.73 1.29 11.73
C ARG A 141 6.84 2.42 11.21
N GLU A 142 6.17 2.22 10.07
CA GLU A 142 5.20 3.20 9.54
C GLU A 142 3.96 3.38 10.43
N ASP A 143 3.75 2.48 11.41
CA ASP A 143 2.77 2.62 12.48
C ASP A 143 3.07 3.80 13.42
N LEU A 144 4.31 4.29 13.45
CA LEU A 144 4.73 5.44 14.28
C LEU A 144 4.58 6.80 13.58
N ASN A 145 4.15 6.83 12.31
CA ASN A 145 3.84 8.08 11.65
C ASN A 145 2.73 8.82 12.41
N HIS A 146 2.69 10.15 12.29
CA HIS A 146 1.50 10.91 12.65
C HIS A 146 0.25 10.31 11.99
N CYS A 147 -0.85 10.22 12.73
CA CYS A 147 -2.08 9.48 12.37
C CYS A 147 -1.94 7.94 12.29
N GLY A 148 -0.78 7.36 12.58
CA GLY A 148 -0.59 5.93 12.84
C GLY A 148 -0.51 5.03 11.60
N SER A 149 -0.19 5.58 10.42
CA SER A 149 -0.03 4.77 9.21
C SER A 149 0.85 5.41 8.13
N HIS A 150 1.24 4.61 7.14
CA HIS A 150 1.94 5.08 5.93
C HIS A 150 1.10 6.05 5.07
N LYS A 151 -0.22 6.15 5.29
CA LYS A 151 -1.10 7.00 4.46
C LYS A 151 -0.81 8.48 4.60
N MET A 152 -0.23 8.89 5.74
CA MET A 152 0.13 10.28 6.01
C MET A 152 1.12 10.84 4.97
N ASN A 153 2.09 10.03 4.52
CA ASN A 153 3.08 10.45 3.51
C ASN A 153 2.40 10.97 2.23
N ASN A 154 1.47 10.16 1.70
CA ASN A 154 0.74 10.46 0.48
C ASN A 154 -0.30 11.58 0.67
N ALA A 155 -1.03 11.55 1.80
CA ALA A 155 -2.05 12.56 2.08
C ALA A 155 -1.46 13.97 2.19
N LEU A 156 -0.35 14.11 2.89
CA LEU A 156 0.35 15.39 3.03
C LEU A 156 0.82 15.93 1.67
N ALA A 157 1.55 15.10 0.91
CA ALA A 157 2.09 15.51 -0.37
C ALA A 157 1.00 15.88 -1.39
N GLN A 158 -0.08 15.09 -1.48
CA GLN A 158 -1.20 15.42 -2.36
C GLN A 158 -1.97 16.66 -1.91
N ALA A 159 -2.15 16.90 -0.61
CA ALA A 159 -2.78 18.12 -0.12
C ALA A 159 -1.92 19.37 -0.42
N MET A 160 -0.58 19.24 -0.37
CA MET A 160 0.32 20.31 -0.82
C MET A 160 0.17 20.59 -2.32
N ILE A 161 0.06 19.54 -3.14
CA ILE A 161 -0.25 19.69 -4.57
C ILE A 161 -1.60 20.39 -4.76
N ALA A 162 -2.65 19.95 -4.07
CA ALA A 162 -3.99 20.55 -4.14
C ALA A 162 -3.96 22.06 -3.83
N LYS A 163 -3.24 22.46 -2.79
CA LYS A 163 -3.02 23.87 -2.46
C LYS A 163 -2.29 24.62 -3.58
N ARG A 164 -1.26 24.00 -4.16
CA ARG A 164 -0.44 24.58 -5.24
C ARG A 164 -1.22 24.79 -6.55
N ILE A 165 -2.16 23.89 -6.86
CA ILE A 165 -3.10 24.06 -7.99
C ILE A 165 -4.33 24.93 -7.65
N GLY A 166 -4.30 25.65 -6.52
CA GLY A 166 -5.33 26.64 -6.15
C GLY A 166 -6.66 26.05 -5.68
N LYS A 167 -6.69 24.79 -5.26
CA LYS A 167 -7.92 24.15 -4.76
C LYS A 167 -8.18 24.62 -3.33
N ARG A 168 -9.45 24.88 -3.02
CA ARG A 168 -9.92 25.34 -1.70
C ARG A 168 -10.23 24.18 -0.76
N GLY A 169 -10.52 23.02 -1.33
CA GLY A 169 -10.91 21.84 -0.55
C GLY A 169 -10.51 20.52 -1.17
N VAL A 170 -10.63 19.48 -0.37
CA VAL A 170 -10.31 18.10 -0.70
C VAL A 170 -11.54 17.22 -0.44
N ILE A 171 -11.79 16.31 -1.38
CA ILE A 171 -12.77 15.23 -1.24
C ILE A 171 -12.01 13.91 -1.18
N THR A 172 -12.45 13.01 -0.30
CA THR A 172 -11.91 11.65 -0.22
C THR A 172 -12.97 10.65 0.23
N ALA A 173 -12.72 9.37 0.00
CA ALA A 173 -13.51 8.28 0.54
C ALA A 173 -12.64 7.36 1.40
N THR A 174 -13.21 6.81 2.47
CA THR A 174 -12.48 5.93 3.40
C THR A 174 -13.34 4.77 3.87
N GLY A 175 -12.73 3.58 3.98
CA GLY A 175 -13.34 2.40 4.60
C GLY A 175 -12.94 2.31 6.06
N ALA A 176 -11.72 1.84 6.36
CA ALA A 176 -11.22 1.72 7.74
C ALA A 176 -11.04 3.06 8.49
N GLY A 177 -11.20 4.21 7.83
CA GLY A 177 -11.01 5.54 8.44
C GLY A 177 -9.59 6.09 8.35
N GLN A 178 -8.56 5.25 8.25
CA GLN A 178 -7.15 5.68 8.24
C GLN A 178 -6.79 6.65 7.10
N HIS A 179 -7.36 6.48 5.91
CA HIS A 179 -7.13 7.41 4.80
C HIS A 179 -7.80 8.76 5.05
N GLY A 180 -9.06 8.72 5.50
CA GLY A 180 -9.80 9.91 5.91
C GLY A 180 -9.06 10.69 6.99
N LEU A 181 -8.58 10.01 8.03
CA LEU A 181 -7.83 10.62 9.13
C LEU A 181 -6.56 11.33 8.66
N ALA A 182 -5.73 10.66 7.85
CA ALA A 182 -4.52 11.26 7.29
C ALA A 182 -4.84 12.46 6.37
N THR A 183 -5.91 12.36 5.58
CA THR A 183 -6.36 13.44 4.69
C THR A 183 -6.83 14.65 5.50
N SER A 184 -7.65 14.44 6.52
CA SER A 184 -8.13 15.50 7.40
C SER A 184 -6.99 16.21 8.14
N ALA A 185 -5.99 15.46 8.62
CA ALA A 185 -4.82 16.06 9.28
C ALA A 185 -3.99 16.91 8.30
N ALA A 186 -3.77 16.42 7.07
CA ALA A 186 -3.08 17.19 6.03
C ALA A 186 -3.84 18.48 5.67
N CYS A 187 -5.15 18.38 5.49
CA CYS A 187 -6.02 19.53 5.19
C CYS A 187 -6.03 20.55 6.31
N ALA A 188 -6.16 20.11 7.57
CA ALA A 188 -6.11 21.00 8.73
C ALA A 188 -4.78 21.76 8.83
N LYS A 189 -3.65 21.09 8.55
CA LYS A 189 -2.32 21.73 8.51
C LYS A 189 -2.22 22.80 7.42
N LEU A 190 -2.84 22.56 6.26
CA LEU A 190 -2.64 23.36 5.05
C LEU A 190 -3.74 24.40 4.82
N ASP A 191 -4.71 24.48 5.72
CA ASP A 191 -5.90 25.34 5.62
C ASP A 191 -6.72 25.03 4.37
N LEU A 192 -7.09 23.75 4.22
CA LEU A 192 -7.97 23.26 3.16
C LEU A 192 -9.25 22.68 3.76
N GLU A 193 -10.39 22.94 3.13
CA GLU A 193 -11.63 22.23 3.46
C GLU A 193 -11.46 20.73 3.20
N CYS A 194 -12.10 19.88 4.01
CA CYS A 194 -12.00 18.43 3.87
C CYS A 194 -13.38 17.78 4.02
N THR A 195 -13.82 17.07 2.99
CA THR A 195 -15.04 16.26 3.01
C THR A 195 -14.67 14.78 2.85
N VAL A 196 -15.00 13.97 3.85
CA VAL A 196 -14.70 12.53 3.91
C VAL A 196 -16.00 11.73 3.76
N PHE A 197 -16.11 10.97 2.68
CA PHE A 197 -17.22 10.03 2.48
C PHE A 197 -16.90 8.68 3.11
N MET A 198 -17.85 8.15 3.87
CA MET A 198 -17.70 6.88 4.58
C MET A 198 -19.04 6.15 4.64
N SER A 199 -19.03 4.83 4.50
CA SER A 199 -20.27 4.06 4.62
C SER A 199 -20.78 4.12 6.06
N ALA A 200 -22.11 4.22 6.25
CA ALA A 200 -22.70 4.31 7.59
C ALA A 200 -22.27 3.12 8.48
N LYS A 201 -22.22 1.92 7.89
CA LYS A 201 -21.76 0.71 8.57
C LYS A 201 -20.30 0.77 9.02
N ASP A 202 -19.42 1.36 8.20
CA ASP A 202 -18.02 1.53 8.57
C ASP A 202 -17.84 2.65 9.59
N MET A 203 -18.66 3.71 9.54
CA MET A 203 -18.67 4.77 10.56
C MET A 203 -18.96 4.22 11.95
N ASP A 204 -19.93 3.31 12.07
CA ASP A 204 -20.25 2.65 13.34
C ASP A 204 -19.08 1.78 13.82
N ARG A 205 -18.48 0.99 12.90
CA ARG A 205 -17.35 0.09 13.21
C ARG A 205 -16.07 0.84 13.57
N GLN A 206 -15.86 2.02 12.99
CA GLN A 206 -14.64 2.83 13.11
C GLN A 206 -14.91 4.16 13.80
N TYR A 207 -15.80 4.14 14.79
CA TYR A 207 -16.26 5.32 15.52
C TYR A 207 -15.12 6.23 16.02
N SER A 208 -14.02 5.63 16.52
CA SER A 208 -12.86 6.39 16.98
C SER A 208 -12.21 7.21 15.85
N ASN A 209 -12.06 6.64 14.66
CA ASN A 209 -11.50 7.37 13.52
C ASN A 209 -12.43 8.48 13.05
N VAL A 210 -13.75 8.24 13.03
CA VAL A 210 -14.75 9.28 12.69
C VAL A 210 -14.67 10.46 13.65
N LYS A 211 -14.51 10.20 14.96
CA LYS A 211 -14.31 11.25 15.96
C LYS A 211 -13.06 12.09 15.68
N PHE A 212 -11.92 11.46 15.43
CA PHE A 212 -10.69 12.18 15.13
C PHE A 212 -10.78 13.00 13.83
N ILE A 213 -11.41 12.45 12.79
CA ILE A 213 -11.67 13.16 11.53
C ILE A 213 -12.46 14.45 11.79
N LYS A 214 -13.53 14.38 12.59
CA LYS A 214 -14.35 15.56 12.95
C LYS A 214 -13.58 16.56 13.82
N LEU A 215 -12.76 16.09 14.76
CA LEU A 215 -11.92 16.96 15.61
C LEU A 215 -10.87 17.73 14.81
N LEU A 216 -10.43 17.18 13.68
CA LEU A 216 -9.54 17.85 12.73
C LEU A 216 -10.29 18.85 11.81
N GLY A 217 -11.60 19.07 12.04
CA GLY A 217 -12.41 20.04 11.29
C GLY A 217 -12.97 19.52 9.96
N ALA A 218 -12.78 18.25 9.64
CA ALA A 218 -13.32 17.69 8.40
C ALA A 218 -14.81 17.33 8.52
N GLN A 219 -15.55 17.53 7.43
CA GLN A 219 -16.92 17.05 7.27
C GLN A 219 -16.90 15.55 6.98
N VAL A 220 -17.83 14.81 7.56
CA VAL A 220 -17.98 13.36 7.32
C VAL A 220 -19.37 13.09 6.78
N GLU A 221 -19.41 12.66 5.51
CA GLU A 221 -20.64 12.33 4.79
C GLU A 221 -20.91 10.83 4.90
N ALA A 222 -22.05 10.50 5.51
CA ALA A 222 -22.49 9.12 5.68
C ALA A 222 -23.18 8.63 4.41
N VAL A 223 -22.71 7.52 3.85
CA VAL A 223 -23.29 6.91 2.65
C VAL A 223 -23.95 5.57 2.99
N ASN A 224 -25.15 5.36 2.48
CA ASN A 224 -25.83 4.08 2.60
C ASN A 224 -25.16 3.05 1.67
N GLY A 225 -24.85 1.87 2.21
CA GLY A 225 -24.22 0.79 1.45
C GLY A 225 -22.81 0.47 1.92
N SER A 226 -21.90 0.30 0.97
CA SER A 226 -20.54 -0.18 1.16
C SER A 226 -19.49 0.90 0.88
N PHE A 227 -18.21 0.58 1.06
CA PHE A 227 -17.11 1.45 0.65
C PHE A 227 -17.15 1.82 -0.84
N LYS A 228 -17.62 0.92 -1.72
CA LYS A 228 -17.78 1.19 -3.16
C LYS A 228 -18.76 2.34 -3.40
N ASP A 229 -19.85 2.37 -2.64
CA ASP A 229 -20.88 3.40 -2.75
C ASP A 229 -20.33 4.74 -2.24
N ALA A 230 -19.64 4.73 -1.10
CA ALA A 230 -18.96 5.93 -0.58
C ALA A 230 -17.90 6.49 -1.55
N ALA A 231 -17.12 5.63 -2.19
CA ALA A 231 -16.16 6.04 -3.21
C ALA A 231 -16.83 6.61 -4.46
N SER A 232 -17.97 6.05 -4.87
CA SER A 232 -18.74 6.52 -6.02
C SER A 232 -19.35 7.90 -5.76
N ASP A 233 -19.91 8.11 -4.56
CA ASP A 233 -20.49 9.40 -4.18
C ASP A 233 -19.43 10.48 -3.98
N ALA A 234 -18.27 10.14 -3.39
CA ALA A 234 -17.12 11.05 -3.33
C ALA A 234 -16.66 11.49 -4.72
N PHE A 235 -16.63 10.54 -5.67
CA PHE A 235 -16.24 10.83 -7.05
C PHE A 235 -17.28 11.72 -7.76
N ARG A 236 -18.58 11.46 -7.60
CA ARG A 236 -19.65 12.33 -8.11
C ARG A 236 -19.54 13.75 -7.56
N CYS A 237 -19.38 13.87 -6.24
CA CYS A 237 -19.18 15.16 -5.58
C CYS A 237 -17.95 15.89 -6.14
N TRP A 238 -16.87 15.18 -6.43
CA TRP A 238 -15.69 15.79 -7.05
C TRP A 238 -15.97 16.27 -8.48
N VAL A 239 -16.65 15.47 -9.31
CA VAL A 239 -17.02 15.84 -10.68
C VAL A 239 -17.91 17.09 -10.72
N GLU A 240 -18.78 17.27 -9.72
CA GLU A 240 -19.61 18.47 -9.58
C GLU A 240 -18.83 19.71 -9.08
N ASN A 241 -17.62 19.50 -8.54
CA ASN A 241 -16.82 20.54 -7.87
C ASN A 241 -15.38 20.64 -8.41
N LEU A 242 -15.14 20.27 -9.67
CA LEU A 242 -13.79 20.16 -10.26
C LEU A 242 -12.97 21.45 -10.16
N GLU A 243 -13.61 22.61 -10.23
CA GLU A 243 -12.92 23.90 -10.14
C GLU A 243 -12.34 24.15 -8.74
N ASN A 244 -13.10 23.83 -7.69
CA ASN A 244 -12.78 24.20 -6.32
C ASN A 244 -12.12 23.09 -5.50
N LYS A 245 -12.43 21.82 -5.80
CA LYS A 245 -12.06 20.67 -4.97
C LYS A 245 -11.13 19.69 -5.68
N TYR A 246 -10.25 19.08 -4.90
CA TYR A 246 -9.32 18.04 -5.33
C TYR A 246 -9.74 16.68 -4.78
N PHE A 247 -9.76 15.64 -5.61
CA PHE A 247 -10.00 14.28 -5.13
C PHE A 247 -8.70 13.61 -4.67
N LEU A 248 -8.53 13.46 -3.37
CA LEU A 248 -7.33 12.89 -2.78
C LEU A 248 -7.48 11.38 -2.61
N THR A 249 -6.88 10.65 -3.55
CA THR A 249 -6.80 9.19 -3.52
C THR A 249 -5.78 8.66 -2.51
N GLY A 250 -6.18 7.66 -1.71
CA GLY A 250 -5.30 6.95 -0.78
C GLY A 250 -4.61 5.72 -1.35
N SER A 251 -4.75 5.52 -2.66
CA SER A 251 -4.52 4.25 -3.35
C SER A 251 -3.59 4.44 -4.53
N ALA A 252 -2.70 3.47 -4.79
CA ALA A 252 -1.90 3.43 -6.01
C ALA A 252 -2.67 2.84 -7.22
N VAL A 253 -4.00 2.82 -7.11
CA VAL A 253 -4.94 2.43 -8.16
C VAL A 253 -5.68 3.68 -8.63
N GLY A 254 -5.94 3.77 -9.93
CA GLY A 254 -6.62 4.89 -10.55
C GLY A 254 -5.97 5.28 -11.87
N PRO A 255 -6.56 6.22 -12.62
CA PRO A 255 -6.00 6.69 -13.87
C PRO A 255 -4.66 7.38 -13.64
N HIS A 256 -3.75 7.31 -14.62
CA HIS A 256 -2.54 8.15 -14.61
C HIS A 256 -2.93 9.64 -14.44
N PRO A 257 -2.23 10.44 -13.60
CA PRO A 257 -0.92 10.20 -12.97
C PRO A 257 -0.94 9.55 -11.58
N ILE A 258 -2.11 9.15 -11.07
CA ILE A 258 -2.29 8.76 -9.66
C ILE A 258 -1.33 7.65 -9.20
N PRO A 259 -1.20 6.50 -9.89
CA PRO A 259 -0.33 5.42 -9.42
C PRO A 259 1.14 5.86 -9.29
N THR A 260 1.63 6.64 -10.26
CA THR A 260 2.98 7.20 -10.28
C THR A 260 3.19 8.15 -9.10
N MET A 261 2.24 9.06 -8.88
CA MET A 261 2.31 10.05 -7.81
C MET A 261 2.30 9.40 -6.42
N VAL A 262 1.39 8.45 -6.19
CA VAL A 262 1.29 7.74 -4.90
C VAL A 262 2.56 6.92 -4.64
N ARG A 263 3.14 6.28 -5.65
CA ARG A 263 4.44 5.60 -5.53
C ARG A 263 5.53 6.56 -5.10
N GLU A 264 5.68 7.72 -5.77
CA GLU A 264 6.72 8.70 -5.43
C GLU A 264 6.58 9.20 -4.00
N PHE A 265 5.37 9.55 -3.56
CA PHE A 265 5.14 10.05 -2.21
C PHE A 265 5.29 8.97 -1.13
N GLN A 266 5.17 7.70 -1.47
CA GLN A 266 5.43 6.58 -0.56
C GLN A 266 6.88 6.08 -0.64
N SER A 267 7.67 6.50 -1.63
CA SER A 267 9.03 5.99 -1.87
C SER A 267 10.00 6.29 -0.72
N VAL A 268 9.66 7.28 0.12
CA VAL A 268 10.37 7.59 1.37
C VAL A 268 10.53 6.36 2.27
N ILE A 269 9.57 5.42 2.26
CA ILE A 269 9.63 4.18 3.03
C ILE A 269 10.84 3.33 2.60
N GLY A 270 10.97 3.09 1.29
CA GLY A 270 12.09 2.35 0.71
C GLY A 270 13.42 3.08 0.89
N LYS A 271 13.44 4.41 0.70
CA LYS A 271 14.66 5.24 0.82
C LYS A 271 15.26 5.15 2.22
N GLU A 272 14.42 5.32 3.23
CA GLU A 272 14.83 5.18 4.62
C GLU A 272 15.22 3.74 4.96
N THR A 273 14.47 2.74 4.48
CA THR A 273 14.79 1.33 4.71
C THR A 273 16.16 0.98 4.17
N LYS A 274 16.49 1.43 2.95
CA LYS A 274 17.81 1.23 2.33
C LYS A 274 18.94 1.88 3.14
N LYS A 275 18.76 3.14 3.55
CA LYS A 275 19.72 3.87 4.40
C LYS A 275 19.93 3.16 5.74
N GLN A 276 18.84 2.75 6.38
CA GLN A 276 18.85 2.13 7.71
C GLN A 276 19.42 0.70 7.68
N ALA A 277 19.13 -0.07 6.62
CA ALA A 277 19.70 -1.39 6.36
C ALA A 277 21.23 -1.31 6.20
N LEU A 278 21.70 -0.38 5.36
CA LEU A 278 23.12 -0.15 5.13
C LEU A 278 23.84 0.19 6.45
N LYS A 279 23.22 1.03 7.29
CA LYS A 279 23.78 1.39 8.60
C LYS A 279 23.81 0.22 9.59
N LYS A 280 22.80 -0.67 9.56
CA LYS A 280 22.62 -1.74 10.58
C LYS A 280 23.44 -2.99 10.27
N TRP A 281 23.52 -3.39 9.00
CA TRP A 281 24.21 -4.63 8.61
C TRP A 281 25.06 -4.49 7.35
N GLY A 282 25.39 -3.25 6.95
CA GLY A 282 26.34 -3.01 5.87
C GLY A 282 25.84 -3.34 4.47
N GLY A 283 24.53 -3.53 4.28
CA GLY A 283 24.00 -3.94 2.99
C GLY A 283 22.49 -3.72 2.84
N LYS A 284 21.92 -4.43 1.88
CA LYS A 284 20.49 -4.45 1.59
C LYS A 284 19.82 -5.66 2.26
N PRO A 285 18.49 -5.65 2.40
CA PRO A 285 17.74 -6.82 2.80
C PRO A 285 17.82 -7.94 1.76
N ASP A 286 17.66 -9.19 2.19
CA ASP A 286 17.47 -10.33 1.28
C ASP A 286 16.01 -10.45 0.85
N VAL A 287 15.08 -10.09 1.74
CA VAL A 287 13.63 -10.16 1.50
C VAL A 287 12.93 -8.91 2.03
N LEU A 288 12.01 -8.37 1.23
CA LEU A 288 11.05 -7.34 1.61
C LEU A 288 9.63 -7.88 1.47
N ILE A 289 8.82 -7.73 2.50
CA ILE A 289 7.44 -8.20 2.53
C ILE A 289 6.51 -7.04 2.91
N ALA A 290 5.44 -6.86 2.15
CA ALA A 290 4.45 -5.81 2.40
C ALA A 290 3.04 -6.32 2.07
N CYS A 291 2.03 -5.84 2.80
CA CYS A 291 0.64 -6.17 2.51
C CYS A 291 0.16 -5.42 1.26
N VAL A 292 -0.66 -6.10 0.44
CA VAL A 292 -1.21 -5.57 -0.80
C VAL A 292 -2.72 -5.59 -0.72
N GLY A 293 -3.29 -4.45 -0.30
CA GLY A 293 -4.65 -4.06 -0.66
C GLY A 293 -4.59 -3.29 -1.97
N THR A 294 -4.48 -1.97 -1.88
CA THR A 294 -4.27 -1.08 -3.02
C THR A 294 -2.80 -0.83 -3.40
N GLY A 295 -1.86 -1.51 -2.73
CA GLY A 295 -0.44 -1.52 -3.08
C GLY A 295 0.41 -0.31 -2.68
N SER A 296 -0.15 0.76 -2.10
CA SER A 296 0.63 2.00 -1.84
C SER A 296 1.83 1.83 -0.89
N ASN A 297 1.69 1.08 0.21
CA ASN A 297 2.81 0.79 1.10
C ASN A 297 3.86 -0.12 0.44
N ALA A 298 3.39 -1.13 -0.29
CA ALA A 298 4.26 -2.12 -0.94
C ALA A 298 5.10 -1.45 -2.02
N LEU A 299 4.48 -0.62 -2.87
CA LEU A 299 5.18 0.19 -3.87
C LEU A 299 6.19 1.13 -3.22
N GLY A 300 5.81 1.83 -2.14
CA GLY A 300 6.71 2.72 -1.42
C GLY A 300 7.95 2.02 -0.87
N LEU A 301 7.78 0.81 -0.32
CA LEU A 301 8.88 -0.01 0.18
C LEU A 301 9.74 -0.59 -0.95
N PHE A 302 9.12 -1.15 -1.98
CA PHE A 302 9.78 -1.92 -3.03
C PHE A 302 10.50 -1.05 -4.06
N HIS A 303 10.07 0.21 -4.26
CA HIS A 303 10.55 1.04 -5.36
C HIS A 303 12.08 1.16 -5.42
N GLU A 304 12.73 1.38 -4.26
CA GLU A 304 14.19 1.53 -4.17
C GLU A 304 14.97 0.23 -4.40
N PHE A 305 14.28 -0.91 -4.43
CA PHE A 305 14.85 -2.25 -4.55
C PHE A 305 14.48 -2.96 -5.86
N ILE A 306 13.67 -2.35 -6.73
CA ILE A 306 13.19 -2.99 -7.96
C ILE A 306 14.31 -3.38 -8.94
N LYS A 307 15.45 -2.69 -8.88
CA LYS A 307 16.64 -2.98 -9.70
C LYS A 307 17.64 -3.93 -9.02
N HIS A 308 17.32 -4.42 -7.82
CA HIS A 308 18.17 -5.34 -7.07
C HIS A 308 17.58 -6.76 -7.19
N GLU A 309 17.98 -7.50 -8.23
CA GLU A 309 17.40 -8.81 -8.60
C GLU A 309 17.57 -9.91 -7.53
N ASP A 310 18.57 -9.77 -6.68
CA ASP A 310 18.85 -10.63 -5.53
C ASP A 310 17.99 -10.29 -4.29
N VAL A 311 17.23 -9.18 -4.30
CA VAL A 311 16.29 -8.82 -3.24
C VAL A 311 14.90 -9.34 -3.61
N ARG A 312 14.37 -10.26 -2.80
CA ARG A 312 13.04 -10.82 -3.03
C ARG A 312 11.96 -9.86 -2.53
N LEU A 313 11.04 -9.47 -3.42
CA LEU A 313 9.91 -8.59 -3.11
C LEU A 313 8.62 -9.41 -3.04
N ILE A 314 7.98 -9.44 -1.87
CA ILE A 314 6.81 -10.29 -1.60
C ILE A 314 5.61 -9.43 -1.21
N GLY A 315 4.63 -9.34 -2.10
CA GLY A 315 3.32 -8.77 -1.80
C GLY A 315 2.39 -9.81 -1.18
N VAL A 316 1.70 -9.45 -0.09
CA VAL A 316 0.77 -10.35 0.61
C VAL A 316 -0.67 -9.83 0.50
N GLU A 317 -1.52 -10.53 -0.24
CA GLU A 317 -2.94 -10.22 -0.35
C GLU A 317 -3.78 -10.97 0.69
N ALA A 318 -4.98 -10.48 1.00
CA ALA A 318 -5.83 -11.11 2.00
C ALA A 318 -6.65 -12.28 1.41
N ALA A 319 -6.42 -13.46 1.98
CA ALA A 319 -7.14 -14.68 1.59
C ALA A 319 -8.58 -14.78 2.18
N GLY A 320 -9.01 -13.80 2.99
CA GLY A 320 -10.34 -13.77 3.61
C GLY A 320 -10.68 -15.06 4.37
N LEU A 321 -11.78 -15.73 4.02
CA LEU A 321 -12.18 -17.02 4.60
C LEU A 321 -11.52 -18.23 3.91
N GLY A 322 -10.47 -17.98 3.13
CA GLY A 322 -9.75 -18.94 2.29
C GLY A 322 -10.09 -18.77 0.81
N LEU A 323 -9.10 -18.97 -0.06
CA LEU A 323 -9.23 -18.73 -1.50
C LEU A 323 -10.37 -19.54 -2.13
N LYS A 324 -10.54 -20.81 -1.71
CA LYS A 324 -11.59 -21.70 -2.22
C LYS A 324 -13.02 -21.26 -1.85
N SER A 325 -13.17 -20.38 -0.86
CA SER A 325 -14.49 -19.92 -0.42
C SER A 325 -15.13 -18.88 -1.34
N GLY A 326 -14.35 -18.31 -2.27
CA GLY A 326 -14.75 -17.11 -3.04
C GLY A 326 -14.86 -15.83 -2.21
N LYS A 327 -14.66 -15.89 -0.88
CA LYS A 327 -14.68 -14.76 0.05
C LYS A 327 -13.26 -14.36 0.42
N HIS A 328 -12.57 -13.68 -0.49
CA HIS A 328 -11.20 -13.17 -0.33
C HIS A 328 -11.05 -11.79 -1.00
N SER A 329 -9.85 -11.20 -0.94
CA SER A 329 -9.48 -10.00 -1.70
C SER A 329 -8.13 -10.13 -2.42
N SER A 330 -7.70 -11.37 -2.68
CA SER A 330 -6.50 -11.72 -3.46
C SER A 330 -6.65 -11.50 -4.97
N THR A 331 -6.57 -10.24 -5.36
CA THR A 331 -6.90 -9.77 -6.71
C THR A 331 -5.79 -10.10 -7.72
N LEU A 332 -4.52 -9.97 -7.34
CA LEU A 332 -3.38 -10.33 -8.20
C LEU A 332 -3.24 -11.86 -8.34
N THR A 333 -3.66 -12.61 -7.32
CA THR A 333 -3.55 -14.08 -7.30
C THR A 333 -4.71 -14.76 -8.06
N ASN A 334 -5.94 -14.26 -7.89
CA ASN A 334 -7.16 -14.93 -8.36
C ASN A 334 -8.03 -14.06 -9.28
N GLY A 335 -7.64 -12.81 -9.52
CA GLY A 335 -8.39 -11.91 -10.37
C GLY A 335 -8.07 -12.06 -11.84
N GLU A 336 -8.88 -11.39 -12.63
CA GLU A 336 -8.75 -11.30 -14.08
C GLU A 336 -8.47 -9.86 -14.48
N VAL A 337 -7.89 -9.66 -15.67
CA VAL A 337 -7.62 -8.31 -16.13
C VAL A 337 -8.90 -7.65 -16.61
N GLY A 338 -9.15 -6.44 -16.12
CA GLY A 338 -10.24 -5.60 -16.55
C GLY A 338 -9.93 -4.13 -16.32
N VAL A 339 -10.91 -3.27 -16.64
CA VAL A 339 -10.82 -1.82 -16.45
C VAL A 339 -11.79 -1.41 -15.38
N TYR A 340 -11.28 -0.83 -14.30
CA TYR A 340 -12.10 -0.35 -13.20
C TYR A 340 -11.44 0.86 -12.52
N HIS A 341 -12.26 1.80 -12.05
CA HIS A 341 -11.80 3.05 -11.43
C HIS A 341 -10.73 3.80 -12.27
N GLY A 342 -10.87 3.78 -13.60
CA GLY A 342 -10.02 4.58 -14.49
C GLY A 342 -8.70 3.96 -14.94
N ALA A 343 -8.41 2.72 -14.58
CA ALA A 343 -7.19 2.03 -15.00
C ALA A 343 -7.42 0.56 -15.34
N MET A 344 -6.58 0.01 -16.23
CA MET A 344 -6.48 -1.42 -16.46
C MET A 344 -5.65 -2.07 -15.35
N SER A 345 -6.22 -3.06 -14.67
CA SER A 345 -5.59 -3.80 -13.57
C SER A 345 -6.18 -5.22 -13.47
N TYR A 346 -5.66 -6.02 -12.54
CA TYR A 346 -6.38 -7.21 -12.08
C TYR A 346 -7.57 -6.80 -11.19
N LEU A 347 -8.67 -7.54 -11.32
CA LEU A 347 -9.94 -7.33 -10.64
C LEU A 347 -10.57 -8.67 -10.25
N LEU A 348 -11.34 -8.69 -9.17
CA LEU A 348 -12.26 -9.78 -8.89
C LEU A 348 -13.56 -9.49 -9.62
N GLN A 349 -13.86 -10.25 -10.67
CA GLN A 349 -15.03 -10.05 -11.52
C GLN A 349 -15.66 -11.39 -11.91
N ASP A 350 -16.96 -11.38 -12.20
CA ASP A 350 -17.67 -12.55 -12.72
C ASP A 350 -17.53 -12.67 -14.26
N GLU A 351 -18.15 -13.71 -14.84
CA GLU A 351 -18.13 -13.97 -16.28
C GLU A 351 -18.75 -12.86 -17.15
N TYR A 352 -19.54 -11.97 -16.53
CA TYR A 352 -20.16 -10.82 -17.19
C TYR A 352 -19.38 -9.51 -16.96
N GLY A 353 -18.23 -9.58 -16.28
CA GLY A 353 -17.40 -8.42 -15.95
C GLY A 353 -17.95 -7.59 -14.79
N GLN A 354 -18.89 -8.11 -13.99
CA GLN A 354 -19.37 -7.42 -12.79
C GLN A 354 -18.38 -7.59 -11.64
N ILE A 355 -18.07 -6.49 -10.96
CA ILE A 355 -17.10 -6.50 -9.85
C ILE A 355 -17.67 -7.26 -8.66
N ILE A 356 -16.95 -8.31 -8.25
CA ILE A 356 -17.26 -9.12 -7.08
C ILE A 356 -16.82 -8.39 -5.82
N GLN A 357 -17.66 -8.42 -4.79
CA GLN A 357 -17.36 -7.77 -3.52
C GLN A 357 -16.18 -8.48 -2.81
N PRO A 358 -15.08 -7.77 -2.48
CA PRO A 358 -13.96 -8.35 -1.77
C PRO A 358 -14.32 -8.66 -0.31
N HIS A 359 -13.63 -9.65 0.28
CA HIS A 359 -13.81 -10.01 1.68
C HIS A 359 -12.47 -10.16 2.43
N SER A 360 -12.34 -9.45 3.54
CA SER A 360 -11.21 -9.51 4.45
C SER A 360 -11.64 -9.15 5.88
N ILE A 361 -10.94 -9.69 6.88
CA ILE A 361 -11.11 -9.26 8.28
C ILE A 361 -10.60 -7.84 8.50
N ALA A 362 -9.56 -7.44 7.76
CA ALA A 362 -9.07 -6.07 7.75
C ALA A 362 -10.02 -5.23 6.88
N ALA A 363 -10.60 -4.18 7.46
CA ALA A 363 -11.42 -3.23 6.72
C ALA A 363 -10.56 -2.41 5.75
N GLY A 364 -11.14 -2.05 4.59
CA GLY A 364 -10.46 -1.38 3.48
C GLY A 364 -10.27 -2.35 2.33
#